data_AF-A0A9D1H1Z6-F1
#
_entry.id   AF-A0A9D1H1Z6-F1
#
_cell.length_a   1.000
_cell.length_b   1.000
_cell.length_c   1.000
_cell.angle_alpha   90.00
_cell.angle_beta   90.00
_cell.angle_gamma   90.00
#
_symmetry.space_group_name_H-M   'P 1'
#
loop_
_entity.id
_entity.type
_entity.pdbx_description
1 polymer ?
#
loop_
_entity_poly.entity_id
_entity_poly.type
_entity_poly.pdbx_seq_one_letter_code
_entity_poly.pdbx_strand_id
1 'polypeptide(L)'
;MSDSDTPTPSEIQQDAVETLSHDAGPPEPREPSEKTSSGDMKTPGLLGVVERMGNLLPNPFWLFVCLGGVVLVLSWLGSLIGMEATDPQTGDKVEVTNLLSGDGLKEIVTGAVDNFTGFPPLGVIITVMLGVSVAEHSGLISAAVRSVVARTGPKTLTFIVALTAVTGSVASDAIFIIMIPLGAMAFNALGRSPVVGAVVAFAGSAAGFDASLLLNITDVLLSGISTSAAQIVDADYEVNPLSNYYFVIGSSIILAGIITAVTEFFMDKKIHQIVNHDEVDYSTVAFTDDDGNEIKDLTLHPGEQRALKLTGIAFVICMAAYFALLFISGSPLQGEGGEVMDSPLITSIAVPIAVIFFILGVVYGLSRKTITKPADIPLFMERGLESMLPILVLFFVVSQFVAWFTASNIGVWVSIKGADLLESWNMPTVVLLGGFVVMVALINMLITSGSAQWAMMAPIVVPMMMYLGISPEVTQMLYRIGDSATAIVTPMNPYFAMAFAFVLRYYKKAGLGTVMSMMIPYCLAILVGWFLFFVLWWSLGIPLGPGAPMEYPA
;
A
#
# COMPACT_ATOMS: atom_id res chain seq x y z
N MET A 1 -45.17 -72.23 -6.40
CA MET A 1 -45.43 -71.71 -5.04
C MET A 1 -44.06 -71.32 -4.51
N SER A 2 -43.62 -70.09 -4.81
CA SER A 2 -43.88 -68.84 -4.04
C SER A 2 -42.84 -68.75 -2.91
N ASP A 3 -42.02 -67.72 -2.72
CA ASP A 3 -42.03 -66.35 -3.22
C ASP A 3 -40.59 -65.80 -3.28
N SER A 4 -40.44 -64.76 -4.09
CA SER A 4 -39.28 -63.87 -4.22
C SER A 4 -39.26 -62.83 -3.10
N ASP A 5 -38.17 -62.76 -2.34
CA ASP A 5 -37.86 -61.59 -1.51
C ASP A 5 -36.63 -60.88 -2.08
N THR A 6 -36.88 -60.05 -3.10
CA THR A 6 -36.01 -58.94 -3.46
C THR A 6 -36.40 -57.74 -2.58
N PRO A 7 -35.46 -57.09 -1.89
CA PRO A 7 -35.76 -56.02 -0.94
C PRO A 7 -36.36 -54.81 -1.66
N THR A 8 -37.27 -54.12 -0.99
CA THR A 8 -37.96 -52.95 -1.56
C THR A 8 -37.07 -51.70 -1.49
N PRO A 9 -37.27 -50.68 -2.35
CA PRO A 9 -36.44 -49.47 -2.38
C PRO A 9 -36.39 -48.69 -1.06
N SER A 10 -37.31 -48.91 -0.13
CA SER A 10 -37.28 -48.30 1.21
C SER A 10 -36.34 -49.01 2.19
N GLU A 11 -36.08 -50.31 2.03
CA GLU A 11 -35.14 -51.06 2.88
C GLU A 11 -33.69 -50.72 2.54
N ILE A 12 -33.39 -50.48 1.25
CA ILE A 12 -32.10 -49.95 0.79
C ILE A 12 -31.86 -48.51 1.30
N GLN A 13 -32.95 -47.79 1.62
CA GLN A 13 -32.89 -46.40 2.08
C GLN A 13 -32.79 -46.27 3.61
N GLN A 14 -33.12 -47.32 4.38
CA GLN A 14 -32.89 -47.34 5.83
C GLN A 14 -31.46 -47.77 6.20
N ASP A 15 -30.89 -48.76 5.51
CA ASP A 15 -29.48 -49.16 5.72
C ASP A 15 -28.49 -48.05 5.30
N ALA A 16 -28.84 -47.23 4.31
CA ALA A 16 -28.01 -46.09 3.89
C ALA A 16 -28.07 -44.89 4.86
N VAL A 17 -29.04 -44.85 5.79
CA VAL A 17 -29.21 -43.76 6.75
C VAL A 17 -28.57 -44.09 8.12
N GLU A 18 -28.37 -45.37 8.45
CA GLU A 18 -27.67 -45.76 9.70
C GLU A 18 -26.14 -45.76 9.59
N THR A 19 -25.54 -45.79 8.40
CA THR A 19 -24.07 -45.71 8.23
C THR A 19 -23.51 -44.29 8.11
N LEU A 20 -24.31 -43.23 8.28
CA LEU A 20 -23.89 -41.83 8.15
C LEU A 20 -24.06 -40.97 9.43
N SER A 21 -24.37 -41.57 10.57
CA SER A 21 -24.70 -40.82 11.81
C SER A 21 -23.70 -40.94 12.97
N HIS A 22 -22.53 -41.53 12.78
CA HIS A 22 -21.48 -41.56 13.80
C HIS A 22 -20.08 -41.27 13.22
N ASP A 23 -19.75 -39.98 13.08
CA ASP A 23 -18.44 -39.37 13.42
C ASP A 23 -18.33 -37.97 12.78
N ALA A 24 -18.89 -36.97 13.44
CA ALA A 24 -18.56 -35.57 13.18
C ALA A 24 -18.82 -34.75 14.45
N GLY A 25 -17.86 -34.80 15.38
CA GLY A 25 -17.74 -33.77 16.41
C GLY A 25 -17.46 -32.40 15.77
N PRO A 26 -17.64 -31.28 16.50
CA PRO A 26 -17.25 -29.97 16.00
C PRO A 26 -15.76 -29.99 15.62
N PRO A 27 -15.35 -29.25 14.57
CA PRO A 27 -13.97 -29.29 14.11
C PRO A 27 -13.05 -28.87 15.25
N GLU A 28 -12.16 -29.78 15.67
CA GLU A 28 -11.07 -29.42 16.57
C GLU A 28 -10.27 -28.27 15.95
N PRO A 29 -9.82 -27.29 16.75
CA PRO A 29 -8.97 -26.23 16.26
C PRO A 29 -7.71 -26.88 15.67
N ARG A 30 -7.51 -26.72 14.37
CA ARG A 30 -6.33 -27.21 13.66
C ARG A 30 -5.10 -26.74 14.43
N GLU A 31 -4.39 -27.70 15.04
CA GLU A 31 -3.04 -27.46 15.53
C GLU A 31 -2.21 -26.88 14.38
N PRO A 32 -1.35 -25.88 14.64
CA PRO A 32 -0.55 -25.26 13.60
C PRO A 32 0.31 -26.35 12.95
N SER A 33 0.10 -26.55 11.64
CA SER A 33 0.83 -27.54 10.86
C SER A 33 2.32 -27.41 11.09
N GLU A 34 2.97 -28.57 11.27
CA GLU A 34 4.40 -28.76 11.43
C GLU A 34 5.22 -27.70 10.69
N LYS A 35 6.16 -27.11 11.44
CA LYS A 35 7.29 -26.34 10.91
C LYS A 35 7.92 -27.13 9.76
N THR A 36 7.61 -26.74 8.53
CA THR A 36 8.55 -26.90 7.43
C THR A 36 9.77 -26.08 7.84
N SER A 37 10.81 -26.77 8.32
CA SER A 37 12.10 -26.16 8.56
C SER A 37 12.55 -25.58 7.22
N SER A 38 12.39 -24.27 7.04
CA SER A 38 13.13 -23.53 6.05
C SER A 38 14.59 -23.87 6.28
N GLY A 39 15.19 -24.58 5.31
CA GLY A 39 16.63 -24.76 5.31
C GLY A 39 17.27 -23.39 5.46
N ASP A 40 18.24 -23.30 6.38
CA ASP A 40 19.02 -22.12 6.70
C ASP A 40 19.76 -21.64 5.43
N MET A 41 19.04 -20.91 4.56
CA MET A 41 19.47 -20.49 3.23
C MET A 41 20.33 -19.24 3.36
N LYS A 42 21.61 -19.42 3.65
CA LYS A 42 22.57 -18.31 3.76
C LYS A 42 22.76 -17.65 2.39
N THR A 43 22.15 -16.50 2.18
CA THR A 43 22.41 -15.62 1.02
C THR A 43 23.83 -15.03 1.14
N PRO A 44 24.81 -15.33 0.27
CA PRO A 44 26.14 -14.71 0.38
C PRO A 44 26.14 -13.25 -0.14
N GLY A 45 26.96 -12.38 0.48
CA GLY A 45 27.18 -11.00 0.05
C GLY A 45 26.38 -9.93 0.81
N LEU A 46 26.24 -8.73 0.22
CA LEU A 46 25.50 -7.58 0.78
C LEU A 46 24.08 -7.96 1.21
N LEU A 47 23.43 -8.85 0.45
CA LEU A 47 22.07 -9.30 0.71
C LEU A 47 21.97 -10.18 1.95
N GLY A 48 22.97 -11.00 2.23
CA GLY A 48 23.04 -11.75 3.50
C GLY A 48 23.23 -10.83 4.70
N VAL A 49 23.82 -9.65 4.51
CA VAL A 49 23.89 -8.62 5.55
C VAL A 49 22.52 -7.98 5.76
N VAL A 50 21.84 -7.59 4.67
CA VAL A 50 20.47 -7.05 4.71
C VAL A 50 19.52 -8.04 5.40
N GLU A 51 19.56 -9.31 5.02
CA GLU A 51 18.74 -10.38 5.62
C GLU A 51 19.01 -10.52 7.12
N ARG A 52 20.29 -10.58 7.53
CA ARG A 52 20.65 -10.67 8.95
C ARG A 52 20.21 -9.44 9.73
N MET A 53 20.35 -8.24 9.16
CA MET A 53 19.95 -7.00 9.81
C MET A 53 18.42 -6.88 9.91
N GLY A 54 17.71 -7.21 8.83
CA GLY A 54 16.24 -7.24 8.82
C GLY A 54 15.69 -8.23 9.84
N ASN A 55 16.28 -9.42 9.95
CA ASN A 55 15.88 -10.44 10.93
C ASN A 55 16.17 -10.05 12.39
N LEU A 56 17.06 -9.08 12.63
CA LEU A 56 17.29 -8.52 13.97
C LEU A 56 16.22 -7.49 14.36
N LEU A 57 15.52 -6.89 13.38
CA LEU A 57 14.48 -5.93 13.67
C LEU A 57 13.25 -6.66 14.24
N PRO A 58 12.71 -6.18 15.38
CA PRO A 58 11.49 -6.75 15.92
C PRO A 58 10.31 -6.45 14.99
N ASN A 59 9.21 -7.19 15.19
CA ASN A 59 7.93 -6.86 14.56
C ASN A 59 7.61 -5.37 14.78
N PRO A 60 7.07 -4.65 13.77
CA PRO A 60 6.77 -3.21 13.87
C PRO A 60 6.03 -2.80 15.15
N PHE A 61 5.08 -3.62 15.63
CA PHE A 61 4.41 -3.37 16.90
C PHE A 61 5.41 -3.20 18.06
N TRP A 62 6.31 -4.17 18.23
CA TRP A 62 7.32 -4.15 19.28
C TRP A 62 8.37 -3.07 19.06
N LEU A 63 8.68 -2.74 17.80
CA LEU A 63 9.53 -1.60 17.48
C LEU A 63 8.95 -0.32 18.08
N PHE A 64 7.66 -0.02 17.84
CA PHE A 64 7.02 1.17 18.40
C PHE A 64 6.85 1.13 19.92
N VAL A 65 6.59 -0.05 20.51
CA VAL A 65 6.59 -0.21 21.98
C VAL A 65 7.98 0.12 22.56
N CYS A 66 9.04 -0.39 21.94
CA CYS A 66 10.41 -0.08 22.35
C CYS A 66 10.74 1.41 22.15
N LEU A 67 10.36 2.01 21.01
CA LEU A 67 10.55 3.44 20.76
C LEU A 67 9.81 4.30 21.78
N GLY A 68 8.56 3.97 22.11
CA GLY A 68 7.81 4.65 23.18
C GLY A 68 8.53 4.55 24.52
N GLY A 69 9.02 3.36 24.90
CA GLY A 69 9.85 3.20 26.10
C GLY A 69 11.14 4.03 26.08
N VAL A 70 11.81 4.11 24.93
CA VAL A 70 12.99 4.96 24.73
C VAL A 70 12.64 6.43 24.90
N VAL A 71 11.52 6.90 24.36
CA VAL A 71 11.04 8.28 24.53
C VAL A 71 10.82 8.60 26.00
N LEU A 72 10.19 7.71 26.78
CA LEU A 72 10.01 7.93 28.23
C LEU A 72 11.35 8.11 28.95
N VAL A 73 12.32 7.24 28.67
CA VAL A 73 13.66 7.31 29.27
C VAL A 73 14.42 8.56 28.82
N LEU A 74 14.39 8.89 27.53
CA LEU A 74 15.03 10.09 26.98
C LEU A 74 14.38 11.37 27.51
N SER A 75 13.07 11.38 27.75
CA SER A 75 12.36 12.54 28.28
C SER A 75 12.80 12.86 29.71
N TRP A 76 12.99 11.80 30.50
CA TRP A 76 13.53 11.91 31.84
C TRP A 76 14.99 12.38 31.83
N LEU A 77 15.86 11.75 31.04
CA LEU A 77 17.27 12.14 30.95
C LEU A 77 17.44 13.56 30.39
N GLY A 78 16.69 13.92 29.36
CA GLY A 78 16.74 15.23 28.71
C GLY A 78 16.30 16.35 29.65
N SER A 79 15.24 16.12 30.42
CA SER A 79 14.82 17.08 31.46
C SER A 79 15.87 17.29 32.55
N LEU A 80 16.61 16.23 32.94
CA LEU A 80 17.65 16.32 33.97
C LEU A 80 18.86 17.13 33.51
N ILE A 81 19.19 17.06 32.22
CA ILE A 81 20.32 17.78 31.62
C ILE A 81 19.92 19.21 31.21
N GLY A 82 18.61 19.52 31.19
CA GLY A 82 18.10 20.82 30.75
C GLY A 82 18.16 20.96 29.23
N MET A 83 17.80 19.91 28.49
CA MET A 83 17.72 19.96 27.04
C MET A 83 16.63 20.95 26.60
N GLU A 84 17.04 21.96 25.83
CA GLU A 84 16.16 22.98 25.25
C GLU A 84 16.51 23.23 23.77
N ALA A 85 15.54 23.74 23.02
CA ALA A 85 15.70 24.27 21.67
C ALA A 85 14.93 25.59 21.54
N THR A 86 15.33 26.46 20.62
CA THR A 86 14.60 27.68 20.28
C THR A 86 13.76 27.40 19.04
N ASP A 87 12.46 27.60 19.15
CA ASP A 87 11.53 27.46 18.03
C ASP A 87 11.84 28.54 16.98
N PRO A 88 12.15 28.16 15.72
CA PRO A 88 12.46 29.12 14.66
C PRO A 88 11.30 30.06 14.30
N GLN A 89 10.04 29.63 14.48
CA GLN A 89 8.86 30.39 14.08
C GLN A 89 8.46 31.42 15.14
N THR A 90 8.40 30.99 16.40
CA THR A 90 7.92 31.84 17.51
C THR A 90 9.06 32.56 18.21
N GLY A 91 10.29 32.03 18.13
CA GLY A 91 11.43 32.48 18.93
C GLY A 91 11.39 32.02 20.39
N ASP A 92 10.38 31.24 20.78
CA ASP A 92 10.22 30.74 22.14
C ASP A 92 11.16 29.58 22.43
N LYS A 93 11.50 29.39 23.71
CA LYS A 93 12.28 28.24 24.17
C LYS A 93 11.35 27.06 24.45
N VAL A 94 11.65 25.93 23.85
CA VAL A 94 10.98 24.66 24.07
C VAL A 94 11.90 23.75 24.87
N GLU A 95 11.48 23.42 26.10
CA GLU A 95 12.20 22.51 27.01
C GLU A 95 11.65 21.08 26.91
N VAL A 96 12.54 20.09 27.05
CA VAL A 96 12.15 18.68 27.11
C VAL A 96 11.41 18.38 28.42
N THR A 97 10.21 17.83 28.31
CA THR A 97 9.31 17.53 29.44
C THR A 97 9.46 16.08 29.90
N ASN A 98 9.59 15.84 31.20
CA ASN A 98 9.71 14.50 31.78
C ASN A 98 8.34 13.78 31.88
N LEU A 99 8.15 12.74 31.07
CA LEU A 99 6.93 11.93 31.09
C LEU A 99 6.89 10.87 32.20
N LEU A 100 8.02 10.54 32.85
CA LEU A 100 8.07 9.66 34.01
C LEU A 100 7.73 10.38 35.33
N SER A 101 7.33 11.66 35.25
CA SER A 101 6.80 12.41 36.39
C SER A 101 5.39 11.95 36.77
N GLY A 102 4.90 12.35 37.94
CA GLY A 102 3.53 12.03 38.37
C GLY A 102 2.46 12.57 37.42
N ASP A 103 2.68 13.78 36.89
CA ASP A 103 1.79 14.41 35.90
C ASP A 103 1.90 13.72 34.53
N GLY A 104 3.11 13.39 34.09
CA GLY A 104 3.34 12.66 32.83
C GLY A 104 2.72 11.26 32.82
N LEU A 105 2.83 10.50 33.93
CA LEU A 105 2.16 9.20 34.06
C LEU A 105 0.64 9.33 34.03
N LYS A 106 0.09 10.40 34.61
CA LYS A 106 -1.35 10.69 34.54
C LYS A 106 -1.76 10.96 33.10
N GLU A 107 -1.02 11.81 32.39
CA GLU A 107 -1.25 12.13 30.98
C GLU A 107 -1.22 10.88 30.09
N ILE A 108 -0.22 10.00 30.26
CA ILE A 108 -0.10 8.74 29.53
C ILE A 108 -1.35 7.88 29.70
N VAL A 109 -1.85 7.74 30.94
CA VAL A 109 -3.02 6.89 31.23
C VAL A 109 -4.30 7.53 30.73
N THR A 110 -4.50 8.83 30.96
CA THR A 110 -5.75 9.52 30.58
C THR A 110 -5.85 9.75 29.07
N GLY A 111 -4.72 9.93 28.38
CA GLY A 111 -4.69 10.21 26.95
C GLY A 111 -4.78 8.96 26.06
N ALA A 112 -4.56 7.75 26.58
CA ALA A 112 -4.35 6.57 25.74
C ALA A 112 -5.45 6.29 24.71
N VAL A 113 -6.72 6.47 25.10
CA VAL A 113 -7.88 6.28 24.21
C VAL A 113 -7.98 7.42 23.21
N ASP A 114 -7.92 8.67 23.67
CA ASP A 114 -8.04 9.86 22.84
C ASP A 114 -6.91 9.93 21.80
N ASN A 115 -5.68 9.56 22.19
CA ASN A 115 -4.54 9.42 21.29
C ASN A 115 -4.84 8.44 20.16
N PHE A 116 -5.49 7.31 20.46
CA PHE A 116 -5.81 6.30 19.46
C PHE A 116 -6.97 6.73 18.57
N THR A 117 -8.11 7.10 19.15
CA THR A 117 -9.31 7.46 18.38
C THR A 117 -9.15 8.77 17.61
N GLY A 118 -8.31 9.68 18.13
CA GLY A 118 -7.93 10.93 17.49
C GLY A 118 -6.77 10.80 16.50
N PHE A 119 -6.15 9.61 16.36
CA PHE A 119 -5.04 9.41 15.43
C PHE A 119 -5.55 9.56 13.98
N PRO A 120 -5.15 10.62 13.24
CA PRO A 120 -5.71 10.94 11.93
C PRO A 120 -5.86 9.77 10.94
N PRO A 121 -4.85 8.90 10.71
CA PRO A 121 -4.99 7.84 9.70
C PRO A 121 -6.02 6.76 10.09
N LEU A 122 -6.35 6.60 11.38
CA LEU A 122 -7.31 5.59 11.85
C LEU A 122 -8.71 5.82 11.27
N GLY A 123 -9.25 7.02 11.43
CA GLY A 123 -10.62 7.33 11.00
C GLY A 123 -10.75 7.29 9.47
N VAL A 124 -9.74 7.82 8.78
CA VAL A 124 -9.76 7.95 7.33
C VAL A 124 -9.64 6.58 6.65
N ILE A 125 -8.74 5.70 7.12
CA ILE A 125 -8.55 4.37 6.51
C ILE A 125 -9.79 3.48 6.68
N ILE A 126 -10.38 3.44 7.89
CA ILE A 126 -11.56 2.61 8.17
C ILE A 126 -12.72 3.05 7.27
N THR A 127 -12.94 4.35 7.17
CA THR A 127 -14.04 4.92 6.36
C THR A 127 -13.91 4.56 4.89
N VAL A 128 -12.71 4.72 4.30
CA VAL A 128 -12.47 4.40 2.89
C VAL A 128 -12.59 2.91 2.63
N MET A 129 -12.06 2.08 3.53
CA MET A 129 -12.08 0.62 3.39
C MET A 129 -13.50 0.05 3.34
N LEU A 130 -14.46 0.62 4.08
CA LEU A 130 -15.86 0.18 4.00
C LEU A 130 -16.42 0.23 2.56
N GLY A 131 -16.00 1.21 1.76
CA GLY A 131 -16.39 1.32 0.36
C GLY A 131 -15.59 0.43 -0.58
N VAL A 132 -14.25 0.47 -0.44
CA VAL A 132 -13.31 -0.28 -1.29
C VAL A 132 -13.54 -1.79 -1.17
N SER A 133 -13.80 -2.29 0.04
CA SER A 133 -14.01 -3.73 0.29
C SER A 133 -15.23 -4.27 -0.44
N VAL A 134 -16.29 -3.46 -0.59
CA VAL A 134 -17.47 -3.86 -1.37
C VAL A 134 -17.14 -3.94 -2.86
N ALA A 135 -16.31 -3.02 -3.38
CA ALA A 135 -15.84 -3.10 -4.76
C ALA A 135 -14.94 -4.33 -4.98
N GLU A 136 -13.98 -4.55 -4.09
CA GLU A 136 -13.06 -5.68 -4.16
C GLU A 136 -13.78 -7.03 -4.11
N HIS A 137 -14.52 -7.30 -3.03
CA HIS A 137 -15.20 -8.59 -2.83
C HIS A 137 -16.42 -8.81 -3.73
N SER A 138 -16.92 -7.77 -4.41
CA SER A 138 -17.89 -7.96 -5.50
C SER A 138 -17.28 -8.61 -6.76
N GLY A 139 -15.94 -8.62 -6.88
CA GLY A 139 -15.18 -9.07 -8.05
C GLY A 139 -14.91 -7.98 -9.08
N LEU A 140 -15.28 -6.71 -8.81
CA LEU A 140 -15.13 -5.60 -9.74
C LEU A 140 -13.65 -5.39 -10.13
N ILE A 141 -12.77 -5.32 -9.14
CA ILE A 141 -11.36 -4.96 -9.35
C ILE A 141 -10.64 -6.03 -10.17
N SER A 142 -10.80 -7.30 -9.80
CA SER A 142 -10.25 -8.45 -10.56
C SER A 142 -10.75 -8.47 -12.00
N ALA A 143 -12.06 -8.29 -12.23
CA ALA A 143 -12.62 -8.26 -13.58
C ALA A 143 -12.15 -7.06 -14.41
N ALA A 144 -11.99 -5.89 -13.79
CA ALA A 144 -11.49 -4.69 -14.47
C ALA A 144 -10.05 -4.88 -14.93
N VAL A 145 -9.18 -5.40 -14.04
CA VAL A 145 -7.78 -5.71 -14.34
C VAL A 145 -7.67 -6.73 -15.47
N ARG A 146 -8.43 -7.84 -15.40
CA ARG A 146 -8.49 -8.85 -16.48
C ARG A 146 -8.97 -8.25 -17.81
N SER A 147 -9.98 -7.37 -17.78
CA SER A 147 -10.51 -6.68 -18.97
C SER A 147 -9.44 -5.90 -19.73
N VAL A 148 -8.61 -5.17 -18.99
CA VAL A 148 -7.56 -4.32 -19.55
C VAL A 148 -6.49 -5.19 -20.20
N VAL A 149 -5.99 -6.19 -19.48
CA VAL A 149 -4.91 -7.06 -19.96
C VAL A 149 -5.35 -7.91 -21.16
N ALA A 150 -6.59 -8.43 -21.15
CA ALA A 150 -7.13 -9.25 -22.24
C ALA A 150 -7.26 -8.51 -23.58
N ARG A 151 -7.30 -7.17 -23.57
CA ARG A 151 -7.45 -6.32 -24.77
C ARG A 151 -6.13 -5.79 -25.31
N THR A 152 -5.00 -6.24 -24.77
CA THR A 152 -3.68 -5.73 -25.15
C THR A 152 -3.16 -6.36 -26.44
N GLY A 153 -2.54 -5.52 -27.28
CA GLY A 153 -1.87 -5.99 -28.50
C GLY A 153 -0.38 -6.27 -28.24
N PRO A 154 0.31 -7.01 -29.13
CA PRO A 154 1.72 -7.38 -28.94
C PRO A 154 2.67 -6.21 -28.67
N LYS A 155 2.41 -5.05 -29.30
CA LYS A 155 3.28 -3.86 -29.20
C LYS A 155 3.07 -3.06 -27.92
N THR A 156 1.90 -3.15 -27.30
CA THR A 156 1.52 -2.36 -26.10
C THR A 156 1.45 -3.20 -24.84
N LEU A 157 1.58 -4.52 -24.97
CA LEU A 157 1.45 -5.49 -23.88
C LEU A 157 2.24 -5.09 -22.63
N THR A 158 3.56 -4.88 -22.75
CA THR A 158 4.42 -4.56 -21.60
C THR A 158 3.99 -3.29 -20.89
N PHE A 159 3.69 -2.24 -21.64
CA PHE A 159 3.25 -0.96 -21.08
C PHE A 159 1.91 -1.08 -20.37
N ILE A 160 0.94 -1.77 -20.97
CA ILE A 160 -0.37 -1.92 -20.35
C ILE A 160 -0.30 -2.84 -19.13
N VAL A 161 0.49 -3.91 -19.16
CA VAL A 161 0.70 -4.77 -17.98
C VAL A 161 1.37 -3.97 -16.86
N ALA A 162 2.42 -3.22 -17.15
CA ALA A 162 3.08 -2.37 -16.16
C ALA A 162 2.13 -1.29 -15.61
N LEU A 163 1.42 -0.56 -16.46
CA LEU A 163 0.48 0.49 -16.03
C LEU A 163 -0.68 -0.07 -15.20
N THR A 164 -1.20 -1.25 -15.58
CA THR A 164 -2.25 -1.94 -14.83
C THR A 164 -1.72 -2.42 -13.48
N ALA A 165 -0.47 -2.89 -13.43
CA ALA A 165 0.16 -3.34 -12.19
C ALA A 165 0.40 -2.18 -11.21
N VAL A 166 0.90 -1.05 -11.71
CA VAL A 166 1.11 0.20 -10.96
C VAL A 166 -0.23 0.72 -10.42
N THR A 167 -1.21 0.93 -11.29
CA THR A 167 -2.56 1.42 -10.92
C THR A 167 -3.36 0.42 -10.08
N GLY A 168 -2.98 -0.86 -10.13
CA GLY A 168 -3.66 -1.95 -9.47
C GLY A 168 -3.56 -1.92 -7.95
N SER A 169 -2.73 -1.05 -7.37
CA SER A 169 -2.58 -0.87 -5.92
C SER A 169 -3.90 -0.55 -5.18
N VAL A 170 -4.95 -0.15 -5.91
CA VAL A 170 -6.33 -0.04 -5.39
C VAL A 170 -6.84 -1.36 -4.81
N ALA A 171 -6.38 -2.51 -5.34
CA ALA A 171 -6.64 -3.84 -4.81
C ALA A 171 -5.75 -4.20 -3.60
N SER A 172 -4.98 -3.24 -3.06
CA SER A 172 -4.03 -3.46 -1.98
C SER A 172 -3.13 -4.67 -2.28
N ASP A 173 -2.99 -5.60 -1.34
CA ASP A 173 -2.13 -6.78 -1.43
C ASP A 173 -2.63 -7.83 -2.43
N ALA A 174 -3.94 -7.83 -2.74
CA ALA A 174 -4.52 -8.75 -3.71
C ALA A 174 -3.92 -8.53 -5.11
N ILE A 175 -3.39 -7.34 -5.41
CA ILE A 175 -2.82 -7.04 -6.72
C ILE A 175 -1.65 -7.96 -7.07
N PHE A 176 -0.83 -8.40 -6.10
CA PHE A 176 0.30 -9.28 -6.36
C PHE A 176 -0.15 -10.66 -6.81
N ILE A 177 -1.21 -11.17 -6.16
CA ILE A 177 -1.82 -12.46 -6.47
C ILE A 177 -2.50 -12.42 -7.84
N ILE A 178 -3.07 -11.27 -8.22
CA ILE A 178 -3.76 -11.09 -9.50
C ILE A 178 -2.77 -10.84 -10.65
N MET A 179 -1.91 -9.83 -10.52
CA MET A 179 -1.12 -9.31 -11.64
C MET A 179 0.02 -10.21 -12.05
N ILE A 180 0.73 -10.85 -11.12
CA ILE A 180 1.89 -11.69 -11.45
C ILE A 180 1.50 -12.83 -12.40
N PRO A 181 0.51 -13.69 -12.08
CA PRO A 181 0.06 -14.73 -13.02
C PRO A 181 -0.63 -14.17 -14.27
N LEU A 182 -1.36 -13.05 -14.15
CA LEU A 182 -2.02 -12.43 -15.30
C LEU A 182 -1.02 -11.88 -16.33
N GLY A 183 0.05 -11.24 -15.86
CA GLY A 183 1.16 -10.78 -16.69
C GLY A 183 1.86 -11.97 -17.37
N ALA A 184 2.12 -13.04 -16.62
CA ALA A 184 2.69 -14.27 -17.19
C ALA A 184 1.82 -14.86 -18.31
N MET A 185 0.52 -14.98 -18.07
CA MET A 185 -0.44 -15.48 -19.07
C MET A 185 -0.52 -14.58 -20.30
N ALA A 186 -0.58 -13.26 -20.13
CA ALA A 186 -0.70 -12.32 -21.24
C ALA A 186 0.54 -12.32 -22.14
N PHE A 187 1.73 -12.41 -21.56
CA PHE A 187 2.97 -12.59 -22.32
C PHE A 187 2.98 -13.92 -23.06
N ASN A 188 2.62 -15.02 -22.39
CA ASN A 188 2.56 -16.34 -23.00
C ASN A 188 1.57 -16.41 -24.18
N ALA A 189 0.39 -15.82 -24.03
CA ALA A 189 -0.65 -15.79 -25.07
C ALA A 189 -0.20 -15.09 -26.36
N LEU A 190 0.77 -14.17 -26.27
CA LEU A 190 1.38 -13.48 -27.41
C LEU A 190 2.73 -14.07 -27.83
N GLY A 191 3.07 -15.27 -27.35
CA GLY A 191 4.31 -15.97 -27.69
C GLY A 191 5.57 -15.38 -27.04
N ARG A 192 5.42 -14.57 -25.99
CA ARG A 192 6.53 -14.01 -25.20
C ARG A 192 6.76 -14.83 -23.93
N SER A 193 7.91 -14.63 -23.31
CA SER A 193 8.29 -15.30 -22.07
C SER A 193 7.30 -15.01 -20.92
N PRO A 194 6.67 -16.03 -20.31
CA PRO A 194 5.83 -15.84 -19.12
C PRO A 194 6.64 -15.34 -17.91
N VAL A 195 7.93 -15.68 -17.83
CA VAL A 195 8.82 -15.18 -16.77
C VAL A 195 9.01 -13.66 -16.90
N VAL A 196 9.18 -13.14 -18.12
CA VAL A 196 9.24 -11.69 -18.35
C VAL A 196 7.93 -11.03 -17.94
N GLY A 197 6.78 -11.62 -18.31
CA GLY A 197 5.48 -11.11 -17.91
C GLY A 197 5.28 -11.05 -16.39
N ALA A 198 5.68 -12.11 -15.67
CA ALA A 198 5.64 -12.15 -14.21
C ALA A 198 6.54 -11.08 -13.58
N VAL A 199 7.74 -10.89 -14.12
CA VAL A 199 8.71 -9.88 -13.65
C VAL A 199 8.18 -8.46 -13.87
N VAL A 200 7.61 -8.17 -15.04
CA VAL A 200 6.99 -6.86 -15.35
C VAL A 200 5.83 -6.57 -14.40
N ALA A 201 4.95 -7.55 -14.20
CA ALA A 201 3.82 -7.41 -13.29
C ALA A 201 4.27 -7.20 -11.85
N PHE A 202 5.25 -7.96 -11.35
CA PHE A 202 5.80 -7.75 -10.01
C PHE A 202 6.48 -6.38 -9.87
N ALA A 203 7.30 -5.99 -10.86
CA ALA A 203 7.95 -4.68 -10.84
C ALA A 203 6.93 -3.53 -10.79
N GLY A 204 5.85 -3.61 -11.59
CA GLY A 204 4.79 -2.62 -11.57
C GLY A 204 3.97 -2.62 -10.27
N SER A 205 3.65 -3.79 -9.72
CA SER A 205 2.82 -3.89 -8.51
C SER A 205 3.58 -3.49 -7.24
N ALA A 206 4.87 -3.82 -7.11
CA ALA A 206 5.64 -3.48 -5.90
C ALA A 206 6.33 -2.12 -6.05
N ALA A 207 7.13 -1.90 -7.10
CA ALA A 207 7.85 -0.63 -7.25
C ALA A 207 6.99 0.51 -7.82
N GLY A 208 5.74 0.22 -8.18
CA GLY A 208 4.73 1.21 -8.49
C GLY A 208 3.65 1.37 -7.43
N PHE A 209 3.77 0.72 -6.26
CA PHE A 209 2.70 0.68 -5.26
C PHE A 209 2.26 2.07 -4.77
N ASP A 210 3.22 3.01 -4.66
CA ASP A 210 2.94 4.38 -4.27
C ASP A 210 2.51 5.29 -5.43
N ALA A 211 2.22 4.74 -6.61
CA ALA A 211 1.73 5.50 -7.75
C ALA A 211 0.49 4.86 -8.38
N SER A 212 -0.52 5.66 -8.73
CA SER A 212 -1.74 5.14 -9.35
C SER A 212 -2.47 6.23 -10.14
N LEU A 213 -3.24 5.81 -11.15
CA LEU A 213 -4.21 6.69 -11.84
C LEU A 213 -5.46 6.96 -11.02
N LEU A 214 -5.71 6.11 -10.02
CA LEU A 214 -6.84 6.17 -9.12
C LEU A 214 -6.33 6.38 -7.70
N LEU A 215 -7.08 7.15 -6.93
CA LEU A 215 -6.76 7.31 -5.52
C LEU A 215 -6.82 5.95 -4.81
N ASN A 216 -5.86 5.72 -3.93
CA ASN A 216 -5.68 4.45 -3.24
C ASN A 216 -5.65 4.63 -1.70
N ILE A 217 -5.63 3.50 -1.00
CA ILE A 217 -5.57 3.47 0.47
C ILE A 217 -4.25 4.09 0.98
N THR A 218 -3.18 3.93 0.21
CA THR A 218 -1.86 4.50 0.52
C THR A 218 -1.87 6.02 0.58
N ASP A 219 -2.60 6.69 -0.31
CA ASP A 219 -2.75 8.16 -0.32
C ASP A 219 -3.32 8.66 1.01
N VAL A 220 -4.39 8.00 1.46
CA VAL A 220 -5.10 8.26 2.72
C VAL A 220 -4.23 7.96 3.94
N LEU A 221 -3.51 6.84 3.89
CA LEU A 221 -2.67 6.37 4.97
C LEU A 221 -1.47 7.29 5.20
N LEU A 222 -0.73 7.58 4.12
CA LEU A 222 0.45 8.42 4.20
C LEU A 222 0.08 9.84 4.59
N SER A 223 -1.02 10.39 4.05
CA SER A 223 -1.46 11.74 4.39
C SER A 223 -1.85 11.84 5.86
N GLY A 224 -2.58 10.86 6.41
CA GLY A 224 -2.93 10.86 7.84
C GLY A 224 -1.70 10.79 8.76
N ILE A 225 -0.68 9.99 8.40
CA ILE A 225 0.58 9.95 9.14
C ILE A 225 1.32 11.29 9.02
N SER A 226 1.37 11.87 7.81
CA SER A 226 2.01 13.17 7.57
C SER A 226 1.32 14.31 8.32
N THR A 227 -0.01 14.30 8.41
CA THR A 227 -0.79 15.24 9.25
C THR A 227 -0.36 15.13 10.71
N SER A 228 -0.31 13.90 11.25
CA SER A 228 0.09 13.68 12.65
C SER A 228 1.50 14.19 12.94
N ALA A 229 2.39 14.08 11.96
CA ALA A 229 3.75 14.58 12.06
C ALA A 229 3.84 16.10 11.89
N ALA A 230 3.08 16.69 10.94
CA ALA A 230 3.03 18.13 10.73
C ALA A 230 2.49 18.87 11.97
N GLN A 231 1.54 18.25 12.67
CA GLN A 231 0.95 18.75 13.93
C GLN A 231 1.92 18.81 15.11
N ILE A 232 3.15 18.31 14.97
CA ILE A 232 4.24 18.55 15.93
C ILE A 232 4.74 20.00 15.82
N VAL A 233 4.66 20.61 14.64
CA VAL A 233 5.08 21.99 14.36
C VAL A 233 3.88 22.93 14.30
N ASP A 234 2.83 22.54 13.58
CA ASP A 234 1.65 23.35 13.32
C ASP A 234 0.38 22.53 13.58
N ALA A 235 -0.25 22.78 14.73
CA ALA A 235 -1.37 21.99 15.24
C ALA A 235 -2.60 21.97 14.32
N ASP A 236 -2.77 22.97 13.46
CA ASP A 236 -3.91 23.09 12.55
C ASP A 236 -3.58 22.58 11.14
N TYR A 237 -2.35 22.11 10.89
CA TYR A 237 -1.93 21.64 9.57
C TYR A 237 -2.57 20.29 9.22
N GLU A 238 -3.22 20.22 8.05
CA GLU A 238 -3.78 18.99 7.51
C GLU A 238 -3.20 18.67 6.14
N VAL A 239 -2.61 17.48 6.01
CA VAL A 239 -2.18 16.93 4.73
C VAL A 239 -3.35 16.19 4.09
N ASN A 240 -3.88 16.75 3.00
CA ASN A 240 -5.00 16.15 2.28
C ASN A 240 -4.58 14.83 1.58
N PRO A 241 -5.42 13.77 1.56
CA PRO A 241 -5.15 12.58 0.74
C PRO A 241 -4.90 12.87 -0.75
N LEU A 242 -5.45 13.96 -1.29
CA LEU A 242 -5.23 14.39 -2.67
C LEU A 242 -3.90 15.13 -2.87
N SER A 243 -3.15 15.45 -1.82
CA SER A 243 -2.00 16.36 -1.91
C SER A 243 -0.88 15.92 -2.86
N ASN A 244 -0.76 14.63 -3.17
CA ASN A 244 0.21 14.14 -4.16
C ASN A 244 -0.43 13.66 -5.47
N TYR A 245 -1.74 13.85 -5.64
CA TYR A 245 -2.52 13.17 -6.68
C TYR A 245 -2.10 13.55 -8.11
N TYR A 246 -1.80 14.82 -8.39
CA TYR A 246 -1.35 15.24 -9.72
C TYR A 246 -0.02 14.58 -10.10
N PHE A 247 0.93 14.58 -9.16
CA PHE A 247 2.23 13.97 -9.38
C PHE A 247 2.12 12.44 -9.50
N VAL A 248 1.31 11.81 -8.66
CA VAL A 248 1.11 10.35 -8.63
C VAL A 248 0.45 9.84 -9.90
N ILE A 249 -0.51 10.57 -10.49
CA ILE A 249 -1.07 10.25 -11.81
C ILE A 249 0.03 10.30 -12.89
N GLY A 250 0.84 11.37 -12.91
CA GLY A 250 1.98 11.47 -13.83
C GLY A 250 2.98 10.34 -13.62
N SER A 251 3.23 10.01 -12.36
CA SER A 251 4.16 8.95 -11.94
C SER A 251 3.73 7.59 -12.43
N SER A 252 2.43 7.25 -12.42
CA SER A 252 1.98 5.93 -12.86
C SER A 252 2.28 5.66 -14.34
N ILE A 253 2.13 6.69 -15.18
CA ILE A 253 2.48 6.67 -16.61
C ILE A 253 4.00 6.60 -16.80
N ILE A 254 4.76 7.42 -16.08
CA ILE A 254 6.22 7.45 -16.16
C ILE A 254 6.83 6.13 -15.69
N LEU A 255 6.36 5.58 -14.58
CA LEU A 255 6.82 4.29 -14.05
C LEU A 255 6.49 3.15 -14.99
N ALA A 256 5.27 3.10 -15.55
CA ALA A 256 4.94 2.14 -16.59
C ALA A 256 5.87 2.27 -17.82
N GLY A 257 6.20 3.50 -18.20
CA GLY A 257 7.16 3.80 -19.26
C GLY A 257 8.58 3.32 -18.93
N ILE A 258 9.07 3.58 -17.72
CA ILE A 258 10.38 3.13 -17.24
C ILE A 258 10.45 1.60 -17.23
N ILE A 259 9.46 0.94 -16.63
CA ILE A 259 9.35 -0.53 -16.59
C ILE A 259 9.34 -1.08 -18.01
N THR A 260 8.59 -0.47 -18.92
CA THR A 260 8.55 -0.88 -20.33
C THR A 260 9.89 -0.72 -21.01
N ALA A 261 10.54 0.44 -20.86
CA ALA A 261 11.84 0.71 -21.47
C ALA A 261 12.91 -0.26 -20.96
N VAL A 262 12.98 -0.47 -19.64
CA VAL A 262 13.91 -1.43 -19.04
C VAL A 262 13.61 -2.85 -19.53
N THR A 263 12.33 -3.20 -19.67
CA THR A 263 11.91 -4.51 -20.19
C THR A 263 12.36 -4.72 -21.62
N GLU A 264 11.89 -3.87 -22.54
CA GLU A 264 12.06 -4.08 -23.98
C GLU A 264 13.50 -3.86 -24.43
N PHE A 265 14.23 -2.90 -23.84
CA PHE A 265 15.59 -2.58 -24.28
C PHE A 265 16.67 -3.43 -23.61
N PHE A 266 16.38 -4.02 -22.44
CA PHE A 266 17.43 -4.68 -21.64
C PHE A 266 16.98 -6.03 -21.07
N MET A 267 15.90 -6.06 -20.30
CA MET A 267 15.55 -7.23 -19.50
C MET A 267 14.98 -8.39 -20.31
N ASP A 268 14.29 -8.14 -21.43
CA ASP A 268 13.81 -9.19 -22.31
C ASP A 268 15.00 -10.04 -22.80
N LYS A 269 16.01 -9.40 -23.41
CA LYS A 269 17.24 -10.08 -23.84
C LYS A 269 17.98 -10.74 -22.68
N LYS A 270 18.09 -10.07 -21.54
CA LYS A 270 18.84 -10.58 -20.37
C LYS A 270 18.15 -11.78 -19.73
N ILE A 271 16.83 -11.79 -19.64
CA ILE A 271 16.07 -12.94 -19.12
C ILE A 271 16.22 -14.15 -20.04
N HIS A 272 16.21 -13.97 -21.36
CA HIS A 272 16.50 -15.07 -22.30
C HIS A 272 17.92 -15.66 -22.16
N GLN A 273 18.86 -14.93 -21.56
CA GLN A 273 20.21 -15.44 -21.26
C GLN A 273 20.29 -16.18 -19.92
N ILE A 274 19.39 -15.86 -18.98
CA ILE A 274 19.40 -16.38 -17.60
C ILE A 274 18.43 -17.57 -17.45
N VAL A 275 17.35 -17.58 -18.24
CA VAL A 275 16.28 -18.58 -18.22
C VAL A 275 16.43 -19.49 -19.44
N ASN A 276 16.53 -20.80 -19.21
CA ASN A 276 16.44 -21.77 -20.28
C ASN A 276 14.96 -21.99 -20.64
N HIS A 277 14.55 -21.51 -21.82
CA HIS A 277 13.16 -21.55 -22.27
C HIS A 277 12.62 -22.96 -22.51
N ASP A 278 13.49 -23.92 -22.81
CA ASP A 278 13.10 -25.32 -22.99
C ASP A 278 12.68 -26.00 -21.67
N GLU A 279 13.00 -25.37 -20.54
CA GLU A 279 12.71 -25.85 -19.18
C GLU A 279 11.62 -25.03 -18.48
N VAL A 280 10.97 -24.12 -19.21
CA VAL A 280 9.81 -23.38 -18.72
C VAL A 280 8.58 -24.28 -18.80
N ASP A 281 7.90 -24.46 -17.66
CA ASP A 281 6.67 -25.22 -17.60
C ASP A 281 5.46 -24.34 -17.98
N TYR A 282 5.22 -24.25 -19.28
CA TYR A 282 4.10 -23.51 -19.86
C TYR A 282 2.72 -24.05 -19.45
N SER A 283 2.61 -25.31 -18.99
CA SER A 283 1.34 -25.90 -18.57
C SER A 283 0.80 -25.31 -17.27
N THR A 284 1.69 -24.71 -16.48
CA THR A 284 1.36 -24.13 -15.17
C THR A 284 0.94 -22.66 -15.23
N VAL A 285 0.95 -22.06 -16.42
CA VAL A 285 0.60 -20.65 -16.67
C VAL A 285 -0.93 -20.50 -16.64
N ALA A 286 -1.46 -20.30 -15.43
CA ALA A 286 -2.88 -20.07 -15.18
C ALA A 286 -3.06 -19.04 -14.05
N PHE A 287 -4.21 -18.37 -14.02
CA PHE A 287 -4.66 -17.54 -12.91
C PHE A 287 -5.76 -18.27 -12.15
N THR A 288 -5.80 -18.10 -10.84
CA THR A 288 -6.87 -18.65 -9.99
C THR A 288 -7.59 -17.46 -9.37
N ASP A 289 -8.92 -17.41 -9.51
CA ASP A 289 -9.72 -16.37 -8.84
C ASP A 289 -9.86 -16.61 -7.33
N ASP A 290 -10.46 -15.65 -6.62
CA ASP A 290 -10.66 -15.70 -5.17
C ASP A 290 -11.52 -16.89 -4.72
N ASP A 291 -12.31 -17.48 -5.63
CA ASP A 291 -13.15 -18.65 -5.39
C ASP A 291 -12.41 -19.98 -5.68
N GLY A 292 -11.14 -19.93 -6.07
CA GLY A 292 -10.31 -21.09 -6.34
C GLY A 292 -10.47 -21.68 -7.74
N ASN A 293 -11.16 -20.98 -8.66
CA ASN A 293 -11.36 -21.47 -10.02
C ASN A 293 -10.16 -21.13 -10.90
N GLU A 294 -9.63 -22.14 -11.62
CA GLU A 294 -8.59 -21.91 -12.63
C GLU A 294 -9.17 -21.19 -13.87
N ILE A 295 -8.72 -19.97 -14.08
CA ILE A 295 -8.97 -19.17 -15.27
C ILE A 295 -7.84 -19.43 -16.26
N LYS A 296 -8.14 -20.21 -17.30
CA LYS A 296 -7.22 -20.55 -18.39
C LYS A 296 -7.29 -19.60 -19.58
N ASP A 297 -8.34 -18.79 -19.63
CA ASP A 297 -8.54 -17.78 -20.66
C ASP A 297 -8.76 -16.40 -20.03
N LEU A 298 -8.03 -15.41 -20.53
CA LEU A 298 -8.14 -14.01 -20.14
C LEU A 298 -9.49 -13.40 -20.55
N THR A 299 -10.23 -14.05 -21.46
CA THR A 299 -11.53 -13.53 -21.91
C THR A 299 -12.55 -13.41 -20.78
N LEU A 300 -13.23 -12.27 -20.76
CA LEU A 300 -14.30 -12.01 -19.81
C LEU A 300 -15.61 -12.65 -20.28
N HIS A 301 -16.33 -13.27 -19.35
CA HIS A 301 -17.67 -13.79 -19.63
C HIS A 301 -18.61 -12.64 -20.03
N PRO A 302 -19.61 -12.84 -20.93
CA PRO A 302 -20.53 -11.77 -21.34
C PRO A 302 -21.22 -11.06 -20.16
N GLY A 303 -21.44 -11.78 -19.06
CA GLY A 303 -21.95 -11.22 -17.80
C GLY A 303 -20.99 -10.22 -17.16
N GLU A 304 -19.69 -10.51 -17.10
CA GLU A 304 -18.64 -9.59 -16.61
C GLU A 304 -18.55 -8.35 -17.47
N GLN A 305 -18.58 -8.52 -18.79
CA GLN A 305 -18.53 -7.38 -19.71
C GLN A 305 -19.74 -6.45 -19.55
N ARG A 306 -20.94 -7.02 -19.37
CA ARG A 306 -22.16 -6.22 -19.11
C ARG A 306 -22.09 -5.52 -17.76
N ALA A 307 -21.66 -6.21 -16.71
CA ALA A 307 -21.51 -5.63 -15.38
C ALA A 307 -20.48 -4.49 -15.38
N LEU A 308 -19.30 -4.67 -15.98
CA LEU A 308 -18.29 -3.61 -16.12
C LEU A 308 -18.83 -2.38 -16.87
N LYS A 309 -19.64 -2.58 -17.92
CA LYS A 309 -20.29 -1.45 -18.63
C LYS A 309 -21.27 -0.70 -17.72
N LEU A 310 -22.09 -1.41 -16.96
CA LEU A 310 -23.04 -0.79 -16.03
C LEU A 310 -22.32 -0.06 -14.90
N THR A 311 -21.26 -0.65 -14.35
CA THR A 311 -20.40 0.00 -13.36
C THR A 311 -19.69 1.22 -13.93
N GLY A 312 -19.23 1.18 -15.17
CA GLY A 312 -18.66 2.35 -15.86
C GLY A 312 -19.66 3.50 -16.02
N ILE A 313 -20.93 3.20 -16.32
CA ILE A 313 -22.00 4.20 -16.35
C ILE A 313 -22.24 4.78 -14.95
N ALA A 314 -22.31 3.91 -13.92
CA ALA A 314 -22.47 4.36 -12.54
C ALA A 314 -21.32 5.28 -12.11
N PHE A 315 -20.07 4.96 -12.49
CA PHE A 315 -18.91 5.81 -12.24
C PHE A 315 -19.07 7.20 -12.85
N VAL A 316 -19.46 7.28 -14.12
CA VAL A 316 -19.69 8.57 -14.79
C VAL A 316 -20.78 9.39 -14.08
N ILE A 317 -21.87 8.74 -13.64
CA ILE A 317 -22.94 9.40 -12.89
C ILE A 317 -22.43 9.91 -11.54
N CYS A 318 -21.69 9.09 -10.79
CA CYS A 318 -21.10 9.49 -9.52
C CYS A 318 -20.14 10.67 -9.68
N MET A 319 -19.29 10.66 -10.71
CA MET A 319 -18.39 11.77 -11.01
C MET A 319 -19.16 13.05 -11.40
N ALA A 320 -20.18 12.92 -12.25
CA ALA A 320 -21.02 14.06 -12.61
C ALA A 320 -21.73 14.66 -11.38
N ALA A 321 -22.24 13.82 -10.47
CA ALA A 321 -22.84 14.26 -9.21
C ALA A 321 -21.82 14.92 -8.29
N TYR A 322 -20.63 14.34 -8.13
CA TYR A 322 -19.54 14.89 -7.32
C TYR A 322 -19.15 16.30 -7.81
N PHE A 323 -18.87 16.45 -9.10
CA PHE A 323 -18.50 17.75 -9.67
C PHE A 323 -19.65 18.75 -9.70
N ALA A 324 -20.89 18.29 -9.88
CA ALA A 324 -22.06 19.14 -9.75
C ALA A 324 -22.18 19.72 -8.32
N LEU A 325 -22.02 18.87 -7.29
CA LEU A 325 -22.03 19.31 -5.90
C LEU A 325 -20.84 20.18 -5.53
N LEU A 326 -19.72 20.03 -6.23
CA LEU A 326 -18.52 20.83 -6.01
C LEU A 326 -18.58 22.22 -6.65
N PHE A 327 -19.11 22.33 -7.87
CA PHE A 327 -19.00 23.55 -8.69
C PHE A 327 -20.30 24.33 -8.90
N ILE A 328 -21.48 23.72 -8.70
CA ILE A 328 -22.75 24.42 -8.93
C ILE A 328 -23.03 25.37 -7.75
N SER A 329 -23.21 26.65 -8.08
CA SER A 329 -23.56 27.69 -7.10
C SER A 329 -24.81 27.33 -6.30
N GLY A 330 -24.72 27.43 -4.97
CA GLY A 330 -25.81 27.09 -4.06
C GLY A 330 -25.88 25.61 -3.66
N SER A 331 -24.90 24.80 -4.06
CA SER A 331 -24.70 23.47 -3.48
C SER A 331 -24.38 23.61 -1.99
N PRO A 332 -25.01 22.81 -1.10
CA PRO A 332 -24.68 22.80 0.33
C PRO A 332 -23.29 22.24 0.63
N LEU A 333 -22.62 21.66 -0.37
CA LEU A 333 -21.28 21.09 -0.27
C LEU A 333 -20.25 21.90 -1.06
N GLN A 334 -20.62 23.06 -1.61
CA GLN A 334 -19.65 24.03 -2.11
C GLN A 334 -18.95 24.69 -0.91
N GLY A 335 -17.64 24.98 -1.03
CA GLY A 335 -16.93 25.68 0.05
C GLY A 335 -17.43 27.11 0.23
N GLU A 336 -17.07 27.71 1.37
CA GLU A 336 -17.50 29.05 1.73
C GLU A 336 -17.11 30.08 0.66
N GLY A 337 -17.98 31.05 0.40
CA GLY A 337 -17.74 32.05 -0.65
C GLY A 337 -17.67 31.50 -2.09
N GLY A 338 -17.90 30.20 -2.29
CA GLY A 338 -17.70 29.53 -3.58
C GLY A 338 -16.28 28.98 -3.77
N GLU A 339 -15.43 29.04 -2.76
CA GLU A 339 -14.08 28.50 -2.81
C GLU A 339 -14.10 26.98 -2.86
N VAL A 340 -13.49 26.42 -3.91
CA VAL A 340 -13.60 24.98 -4.20
C VAL A 340 -12.76 24.16 -3.22
N MET A 341 -11.57 24.66 -2.85
CA MET A 341 -10.63 23.93 -1.99
C MET A 341 -11.16 23.73 -0.57
N ASP A 342 -12.00 24.66 -0.09
CA ASP A 342 -12.62 24.61 1.23
C ASP A 342 -13.89 23.74 1.25
N SER A 343 -14.26 23.14 0.12
CA SER A 343 -15.41 22.26 0.03
C SER A 343 -15.26 21.06 0.98
N PRO A 344 -16.31 20.68 1.73
CA PRO A 344 -16.34 19.43 2.48
C PRO A 344 -16.08 18.19 1.62
N LEU A 345 -16.33 18.26 0.30
CA LEU A 345 -16.01 17.16 -0.62
C LEU A 345 -14.51 16.98 -0.84
N ILE A 346 -13.71 18.03 -0.65
CA ILE A 346 -12.24 17.99 -0.77
C ILE A 346 -11.60 17.77 0.59
N THR A 347 -12.01 18.50 1.62
CA THR A 347 -11.44 18.38 2.97
C THR A 347 -11.79 17.02 3.61
N SER A 348 -12.98 16.48 3.33
CA SER A 348 -13.41 15.14 3.78
C SER A 348 -13.45 14.12 2.65
N ILE A 349 -12.52 14.17 1.70
CA ILE A 349 -12.52 13.36 0.45
C ILE A 349 -12.70 11.86 0.67
N ALA A 350 -12.26 11.34 1.82
CA ALA A 350 -12.44 9.96 2.25
C ALA A 350 -13.89 9.45 2.14
N VAL A 351 -14.86 10.30 2.50
CA VAL A 351 -16.29 9.93 2.47
C VAL A 351 -16.79 9.81 1.02
N PRO A 352 -16.60 10.80 0.12
CA PRO A 352 -16.88 10.63 -1.30
C PRO A 352 -16.26 9.37 -1.90
N ILE A 353 -14.98 9.09 -1.62
CA ILE A 353 -14.29 7.90 -2.15
C ILE A 353 -15.01 6.62 -1.69
N ALA A 354 -15.26 6.49 -0.38
CA ALA A 354 -15.95 5.34 0.19
C ALA A 354 -17.31 5.13 -0.49
N VAL A 355 -18.10 6.19 -0.63
CA VAL A 355 -19.43 6.15 -1.26
C VAL A 355 -19.36 5.76 -2.73
N ILE A 356 -18.40 6.30 -3.48
CA ILE A 356 -18.23 5.98 -4.90
C ILE A 356 -17.87 4.49 -5.05
N PHE A 357 -16.83 4.02 -4.37
CA PHE A 357 -16.43 2.60 -4.45
C PHE A 357 -17.55 1.66 -3.98
N PHE A 358 -18.27 2.03 -2.92
CA PHE A 358 -19.44 1.29 -2.47
C PHE A 358 -20.49 1.16 -3.59
N ILE A 359 -20.87 2.27 -4.23
CA ILE A 359 -21.85 2.26 -5.32
C ILE A 359 -21.35 1.40 -6.48
N LEU A 360 -20.08 1.54 -6.88
CA LEU A 360 -19.50 0.75 -7.98
C LEU A 360 -19.52 -0.75 -7.67
N GLY A 361 -19.13 -1.13 -6.46
CA GLY A 361 -19.14 -2.52 -5.99
C GLY A 361 -20.55 -3.10 -5.94
N VAL A 362 -21.52 -2.34 -5.43
CA VAL A 362 -22.94 -2.77 -5.42
C VAL A 362 -23.48 -2.94 -6.84
N VAL A 363 -23.24 -1.98 -7.73
CA VAL A 363 -23.70 -2.06 -9.13
C VAL A 363 -23.09 -3.26 -9.84
N TYR A 364 -21.79 -3.48 -9.68
CA TYR A 364 -21.10 -4.63 -10.26
C TYR A 364 -21.64 -5.94 -9.68
N GLY A 365 -21.72 -6.03 -8.36
CA GLY A 365 -22.08 -7.26 -7.64
C GLY A 365 -23.51 -7.69 -7.88
N LEU A 366 -24.47 -6.75 -7.93
CA LEU A 366 -25.84 -7.03 -8.33
C LEU A 366 -25.94 -7.47 -9.79
N SER A 367 -25.16 -6.84 -10.68
CA SER A 367 -25.14 -7.19 -12.10
C SER A 367 -24.54 -8.58 -12.35
N ARG A 368 -23.55 -8.98 -11.56
CA ARG A 368 -22.91 -10.31 -11.63
C ARG A 368 -23.55 -11.37 -10.78
N LYS A 369 -24.47 -10.99 -9.90
CA LYS A 369 -25.06 -11.85 -8.88
C LYS A 369 -24.03 -12.40 -7.87
N THR A 370 -22.93 -11.67 -7.66
CA THR A 370 -22.05 -11.92 -6.50
C THR A 370 -22.65 -11.31 -5.23
N ILE A 371 -23.53 -10.31 -5.37
CA ILE A 371 -24.44 -9.83 -4.33
C ILE A 371 -25.83 -10.37 -4.66
N THR A 372 -26.36 -11.23 -3.81
CA THR A 372 -27.68 -11.88 -3.98
C THR A 372 -28.69 -11.44 -2.94
N LYS A 373 -28.21 -11.04 -1.75
CA LYS A 373 -29.02 -10.56 -0.63
C LYS A 373 -28.35 -9.33 0.01
N PRO A 374 -29.13 -8.43 0.65
CA PRO A 374 -28.56 -7.25 1.32
C PRO A 374 -27.50 -7.58 2.39
N ALA A 375 -27.59 -8.76 3.01
CA ALA A 375 -26.63 -9.23 4.01
C ALA A 375 -25.22 -9.53 3.45
N ASP A 376 -25.06 -9.65 2.13
CA ASP A 376 -23.74 -9.86 1.53
C ASP A 376 -22.86 -8.60 1.64
N ILE A 377 -23.48 -7.41 1.68
CA ILE A 377 -22.75 -6.13 1.75
C ILE A 377 -21.99 -5.96 3.08
N PRO A 378 -22.62 -6.10 4.27
CA PRO A 378 -21.87 -6.07 5.53
C PRO A 378 -20.78 -7.14 5.60
N LEU A 379 -21.01 -8.34 5.06
CA LEU A 379 -20.00 -9.39 5.02
C LEU A 379 -18.77 -9.00 4.18
N PHE A 380 -18.97 -8.29 3.07
CA PHE A 380 -17.85 -7.76 2.28
C PHE A 380 -17.10 -6.67 3.05
N MET A 381 -17.79 -5.81 3.79
CA MET A 381 -17.16 -4.82 4.67
C MET A 381 -16.36 -5.48 5.79
N GLU A 382 -16.91 -6.50 6.45
CA GLU A 382 -16.25 -7.26 7.53
C GLU A 382 -14.94 -7.88 7.04
N ARG A 383 -14.95 -8.54 5.88
CA ARG A 383 -13.74 -9.16 5.29
C ARG A 383 -12.63 -8.16 5.02
N GLY A 384 -12.98 -6.98 4.50
CA GLY A 384 -11.98 -5.95 4.24
C GLY A 384 -11.50 -5.22 5.50
N LEU A 385 -12.30 -5.19 6.58
CA LEU A 385 -11.81 -4.74 7.89
C LEU A 385 -10.94 -5.79 8.58
N GLU A 386 -11.22 -7.08 8.38
CA GLU A 386 -10.43 -8.19 8.91
C GLU A 386 -8.98 -8.14 8.38
N SER A 387 -8.80 -7.85 7.08
CA SER A 387 -7.46 -7.68 6.49
C SER A 387 -6.69 -6.49 7.07
N MET A 388 -7.37 -5.51 7.67
CA MET A 388 -6.78 -4.32 8.27
C MET A 388 -6.49 -4.46 9.77
N LEU A 389 -6.90 -5.55 10.44
CA LEU A 389 -6.63 -5.73 11.87
C LEU A 389 -5.15 -5.55 12.27
N PRO A 390 -4.16 -6.07 11.51
CA PRO A 390 -2.74 -5.86 11.85
C PRO A 390 -2.33 -4.38 11.84
N ILE A 391 -2.82 -3.59 10.89
CA ILE A 391 -2.50 -2.16 10.81
C ILE A 391 -3.22 -1.36 11.91
N LEU A 392 -4.44 -1.76 12.30
CA LEU A 392 -5.15 -1.13 13.43
C LEU A 392 -4.41 -1.33 14.76
N VAL A 393 -3.85 -2.54 14.98
CA VAL A 393 -3.01 -2.83 16.16
C VAL A 393 -1.73 -1.99 16.14
N LEU A 394 -1.12 -1.82 14.95
CA LEU A 394 0.04 -0.94 14.78
C LEU A 394 -0.31 0.52 15.09
N PHE A 395 -1.44 1.03 14.60
CA PHE A 395 -1.88 2.40 14.85
C PHE A 395 -2.05 2.72 16.32
N PHE A 396 -2.53 1.76 17.12
CA PHE A 396 -2.64 1.96 18.56
C PHE A 396 -1.28 2.29 19.19
N VAL A 397 -0.22 1.53 18.86
CA VAL A 397 1.11 1.79 19.44
C VAL A 397 1.82 2.99 18.81
N VAL A 398 1.61 3.23 17.51
CA VAL A 398 2.13 4.42 16.82
C VAL A 398 1.55 5.68 17.43
N SER A 399 0.23 5.71 17.65
CA SER A 399 -0.43 6.90 18.20
C SER A 399 0.05 7.21 19.62
N GLN A 400 0.30 6.19 20.44
CA GLN A 400 0.93 6.40 21.76
C GLN A 400 2.35 6.94 21.63
N PHE A 401 3.17 6.35 20.75
CA PHE A 401 4.52 6.83 20.51
C PHE A 401 4.53 8.30 20.07
N VAL A 402 3.72 8.67 19.08
CA VAL A 402 3.64 10.05 18.58
C VAL A 402 3.18 11.00 19.69
N ALA A 403 2.13 10.64 20.43
CA ALA A 403 1.64 11.46 21.54
C ALA A 403 2.72 11.68 22.60
N TRP A 404 3.46 10.64 23.01
CA TRP A 404 4.54 10.76 23.98
C TRP A 404 5.73 11.54 23.41
N PHE A 405 6.02 11.39 22.12
CA PHE A 405 7.10 12.11 21.43
C PHE A 405 6.82 13.62 21.38
N THR A 406 5.56 14.00 21.16
CA THR A 406 5.09 15.38 21.19
C THR A 406 5.02 15.92 22.63
N ALA A 407 4.36 15.22 23.55
CA ALA A 407 4.18 15.67 24.94
C ALA A 407 5.52 15.83 25.70
N SER A 408 6.53 15.05 25.35
CA SER A 408 7.89 15.19 25.90
C SER A 408 8.70 16.34 25.28
N ASN A 409 8.19 17.01 24.24
CA ASN A 409 8.92 17.97 23.39
C ASN A 409 10.19 17.41 22.73
N ILE A 410 10.44 16.09 22.81
CA ILE A 410 11.60 15.49 22.14
C ILE A 410 11.44 15.60 20.62
N GLY A 411 10.22 15.43 20.10
CA GLY A 411 9.98 15.58 18.67
C GLY A 411 10.34 16.95 18.14
N VAL A 412 9.88 18.00 18.82
CA VAL A 412 10.24 19.39 18.50
C VAL A 412 11.76 19.59 18.59
N TRP A 413 12.38 19.14 19.68
CA TRP A 413 13.83 19.30 19.90
C TRP A 413 14.67 18.62 18.81
N VAL A 414 14.39 17.35 18.50
CA VAL A 414 15.12 16.57 17.48
C VAL A 414 14.96 17.21 16.10
N SER A 415 13.76 17.71 15.80
CA SER A 415 13.44 18.29 14.50
C SER A 415 14.15 19.62 14.28
N ILE A 416 14.15 20.50 15.29
CA ILE A 416 14.92 21.76 15.25
C ILE A 416 16.41 21.47 15.12
N LYS A 417 16.97 20.58 15.95
CA LYS A 417 18.40 20.26 15.90
C LYS A 417 18.82 19.54 14.62
N GLY A 418 17.93 18.74 14.05
CA GLY A 418 18.13 18.12 12.75
C GLY A 418 18.12 19.16 11.63
N ALA A 419 17.19 20.13 11.68
CA ALA A 419 17.14 21.22 10.73
C ALA A 419 18.40 22.09 10.81
N ASP A 420 18.82 22.49 12.02
CA ASP A 420 20.09 23.20 12.28
C ASP A 420 21.29 22.46 11.64
N LEU A 421 21.34 21.13 11.79
CA LEU A 421 22.41 20.31 11.25
C LEU A 421 22.38 20.28 9.71
N LEU A 422 21.22 20.08 9.10
CA LEU A 422 21.07 20.06 7.66
C LEU A 422 21.37 21.42 7.03
N GLU A 423 20.92 22.51 7.66
CA GLU A 423 21.21 23.87 7.25
C GLU A 423 22.71 24.17 7.33
N SER A 424 23.39 23.69 8.39
CA SER A 424 24.85 23.86 8.56
C SER A 424 25.67 23.22 7.44
N TRP A 425 25.13 22.19 6.75
CA TRP A 425 25.81 21.59 5.60
C TRP A 425 25.73 22.46 4.34
N ASN A 426 24.83 23.46 4.32
CA ASN A 426 24.63 24.41 3.24
C ASN A 426 24.54 23.73 1.85
N MET A 427 23.81 22.62 1.81
CA MET A 427 23.67 21.81 0.61
C MET A 427 22.59 22.40 -0.31
N PRO A 428 22.75 22.29 -1.64
CA PRO A 428 21.66 22.62 -2.55
C PRO A 428 20.42 21.76 -2.23
N THR A 429 19.23 22.37 -2.18
CA THR A 429 17.97 21.70 -1.77
C THR A 429 17.77 20.37 -2.50
N VAL A 430 17.96 20.32 -3.82
CA VAL A 430 17.82 19.09 -4.62
C VAL A 430 18.71 17.94 -4.12
N VAL A 431 19.92 18.24 -3.63
CA VAL A 431 20.82 17.21 -3.08
C VAL A 431 20.30 16.69 -1.74
N LEU A 432 19.74 17.58 -0.90
CA LEU A 432 19.08 17.20 0.34
C LEU A 432 17.86 16.31 0.08
N LEU A 433 16.99 16.69 -0.87
CA LEU A 433 15.83 15.87 -1.25
C LEU A 433 16.25 14.50 -1.80
N GLY A 434 17.30 14.45 -2.63
CA GLY A 434 17.84 13.20 -3.16
C GLY A 434 18.48 12.32 -2.08
N GLY A 435 19.19 12.93 -1.12
CA GLY A 435 19.73 12.25 0.05
C GLY A 435 18.63 11.61 0.90
N PHE A 436 17.51 12.31 1.08
CA PHE A 436 16.34 11.77 1.76
C PHE A 436 15.74 10.57 1.03
N VAL A 437 15.53 10.64 -0.29
CA VAL A 437 15.03 9.51 -1.11
C VAL A 437 15.95 8.29 -0.98
N VAL A 438 17.27 8.48 -1.04
CA VAL A 438 18.24 7.39 -0.87
C VAL A 438 18.18 6.81 0.54
N MET A 439 18.07 7.64 1.57
CA MET A 439 17.92 7.18 2.95
C MET A 439 16.67 6.31 3.12
N VAL A 440 15.51 6.75 2.61
CA VAL A 440 14.26 5.98 2.63
C VAL A 440 14.43 4.65 1.90
N ALA A 441 15.02 4.66 0.71
CA ALA A 441 15.25 3.45 -0.08
C ALA A 441 16.16 2.43 0.64
N LEU A 442 17.18 2.91 1.36
CA LEU A 442 18.07 2.07 2.15
C LEU A 442 17.37 1.47 3.39
N ILE A 443 16.55 2.26 4.08
CA ILE A 443 15.77 1.78 5.23
C ILE A 443 14.74 0.74 4.80
N ASN A 444 14.10 0.93 3.64
CA ASN A 444 13.09 0.01 3.12
C ASN A 444 13.64 -1.39 2.78
N MET A 445 14.96 -1.52 2.58
CA MET A 445 15.58 -2.84 2.49
C MET A 445 15.45 -3.65 3.79
N LEU A 446 15.26 -2.98 4.93
CA LEU A 446 15.16 -3.57 6.27
C LEU A 446 13.72 -3.57 6.80
N ILE A 447 12.98 -2.47 6.64
CA ILE A 447 11.61 -2.30 7.10
C ILE A 447 10.72 -2.23 5.86
N THR A 448 10.11 -3.35 5.46
CA THR A 448 9.41 -3.44 4.17
C THR A 448 7.95 -3.00 4.21
N SER A 449 7.43 -2.64 5.39
CA SER A 449 6.07 -2.11 5.53
C SER A 449 6.15 -0.59 5.39
N GLY A 450 5.67 -0.06 4.27
CA GLY A 450 5.70 1.37 4.01
C GLY A 450 4.98 2.19 5.08
N SER A 451 3.83 1.73 5.55
CA SER A 451 3.12 2.41 6.63
C SER A 451 3.89 2.42 7.95
N ALA A 452 4.54 1.31 8.32
CA ALA A 452 5.37 1.24 9.52
C ALA A 452 6.63 2.10 9.40
N GLN A 453 7.29 2.08 8.23
CA GLN A 453 8.45 2.92 7.96
C GLN A 453 8.08 4.40 8.01
N TRP A 454 6.99 4.81 7.37
CA TRP A 454 6.55 6.20 7.41
C TRP A 454 6.10 6.64 8.80
N ALA A 455 5.36 5.81 9.52
CA ALA A 455 4.98 6.10 10.91
C ALA A 455 6.19 6.32 11.83
N MET A 456 7.33 5.70 11.53
CA MET A 456 8.57 5.87 12.29
C MET A 456 9.33 7.13 11.87
N MET A 457 9.37 7.41 10.57
CA MET A 457 10.19 8.49 10.00
C MET A 457 9.48 9.85 10.03
N ALA A 458 8.17 9.89 9.75
CA ALA A 458 7.42 11.13 9.58
C ALA A 458 7.49 12.06 10.80
N PRO A 459 7.31 11.58 12.06
CA PRO A 459 7.35 12.45 13.24
C PRO A 459 8.68 13.17 13.47
N ILE A 460 9.74 12.75 12.77
CA ILE A 460 11.07 13.36 12.84
C ILE A 460 11.33 14.17 11.57
N VAL A 461 11.11 13.57 10.40
CA VAL A 461 11.53 14.17 9.13
C VAL A 461 10.56 15.24 8.64
N VAL A 462 9.25 15.07 8.81
CA VAL A 462 8.27 16.08 8.36
C VAL A 462 8.48 17.41 9.09
N PRO A 463 8.50 17.46 10.44
CA PRO A 463 8.85 18.68 11.16
C PRO A 463 10.18 19.30 10.75
N MET A 464 11.22 18.46 10.61
CA MET A 464 12.55 18.92 10.21
C MET A 464 12.54 19.58 8.83
N MET A 465 11.82 19.01 7.87
CA MET A 465 11.66 19.58 6.53
C MET A 465 10.79 20.84 6.55
N MET A 466 9.77 20.91 7.40
CA MET A 466 8.97 22.13 7.60
C MET A 466 9.84 23.28 8.09
N TYR A 467 10.74 23.06 9.06
CA TYR A 467 11.69 24.09 9.51
C TYR A 467 12.69 24.51 8.42
N LEU A 468 12.92 23.67 7.40
CA LEU A 468 13.71 24.01 6.21
C LEU A 468 12.88 24.63 5.08
N GLY A 469 11.61 24.98 5.34
CA GLY A 469 10.69 25.59 4.38
C GLY A 469 10.11 24.60 3.35
N ILE A 470 10.21 23.29 3.58
CA ILE A 470 9.69 22.25 2.69
C ILE A 470 8.37 21.73 3.25
N SER A 471 7.32 21.70 2.42
CA SER A 471 6.00 21.25 2.87
C SER A 471 5.94 19.75 3.22
N PRO A 472 5.03 19.34 4.13
CA PRO A 472 4.78 17.93 4.41
C PRO A 472 4.44 17.13 3.14
N GLU A 473 3.75 17.72 2.17
CA GLU A 473 3.37 17.11 0.91
C GLU A 473 4.57 16.72 0.06
N VAL A 474 5.59 17.57 0.01
CA VAL A 474 6.85 17.30 -0.69
C VAL A 474 7.61 16.19 0.03
N THR A 475 7.69 16.26 1.35
CA THR A 475 8.38 15.25 2.15
C THR A 475 7.72 13.88 1.99
N GLN A 476 6.40 13.82 2.03
CA GLN A 476 5.63 12.61 1.78
C GLN A 476 5.89 12.05 0.36
N MET A 477 5.97 12.91 -0.65
CA MET A 477 6.23 12.45 -2.02
C MET A 477 7.64 11.86 -2.17
N LEU A 478 8.64 12.48 -1.53
CA LEU A 478 10.00 11.94 -1.53
C LEU A 478 10.08 10.60 -0.79
N TYR A 479 9.32 10.46 0.30
CA TYR A 479 9.16 9.18 0.98
C TYR A 479 8.60 8.11 0.02
N ARG A 480 7.49 8.39 -0.67
CA ARG A 480 6.88 7.47 -1.64
C ARG A 480 7.86 6.99 -2.72
N ILE A 481 8.69 7.90 -3.24
CA ILE A 481 9.69 7.55 -4.26
C ILE A 481 10.74 6.58 -3.69
N GLY A 482 11.22 6.83 -2.48
CA GLY A 482 12.22 5.98 -1.83
C GLY A 482 11.68 4.62 -1.41
N ASP A 483 10.46 4.59 -0.87
CA ASP A 483 9.78 3.38 -0.38
C ASP A 483 9.49 2.38 -1.51
N SER A 484 8.97 2.87 -2.63
CA SER A 484 8.62 1.99 -3.75
C SER A 484 9.84 1.32 -4.42
N ALA A 485 10.92 2.05 -4.70
CA ALA A 485 11.94 1.55 -5.64
C ALA A 485 12.67 0.29 -5.16
N THR A 486 12.95 0.15 -3.86
CA THR A 486 13.71 -0.98 -3.30
C THR A 486 12.83 -2.16 -2.88
N ALA A 487 11.50 -1.99 -2.90
CA ALA A 487 10.54 -3.03 -2.52
C ALA A 487 10.66 -4.31 -3.36
N ILE A 488 11.14 -4.20 -4.60
CA ILE A 488 11.32 -5.33 -5.54
C ILE A 488 12.65 -6.07 -5.39
N VAL A 489 13.59 -5.59 -4.57
CA VAL A 489 14.93 -6.20 -4.44
C VAL A 489 15.13 -6.87 -3.08
N THR A 490 14.43 -6.43 -2.04
CA THR A 490 14.64 -6.96 -0.69
C THR A 490 13.98 -8.34 -0.50
N PRO A 491 14.73 -9.35 -0.05
CA PRO A 491 14.18 -10.67 0.26
C PRO A 491 13.31 -10.66 1.53
N MET A 492 13.36 -9.58 2.31
CA MET A 492 12.51 -9.37 3.48
C MET A 492 11.06 -9.07 3.09
N ASN A 493 10.81 -8.65 1.84
CA ASN A 493 9.47 -8.34 1.38
C ASN A 493 8.68 -9.64 1.13
N PRO A 494 7.53 -9.86 1.79
CA PRO A 494 6.71 -11.05 1.55
C PRO A 494 6.25 -11.18 0.10
N TYR A 495 6.03 -10.06 -0.60
CA TYR A 495 5.66 -10.07 -2.02
C TYR A 495 6.82 -10.46 -2.93
N PHE A 496 8.06 -10.21 -2.52
CA PHE A 496 9.22 -10.75 -3.21
C PHE A 496 9.24 -12.28 -3.14
N ALA A 497 8.97 -12.85 -1.96
CA ALA A 497 8.86 -14.30 -1.80
C ALA A 497 7.71 -14.89 -2.63
N MET A 498 6.57 -14.19 -2.70
CA MET A 498 5.44 -14.57 -3.56
C MET A 498 5.82 -14.53 -5.04
N ALA A 499 6.45 -13.46 -5.52
CA ALA A 499 6.93 -13.36 -6.89
C ALA A 499 7.95 -14.45 -7.22
N PHE A 500 8.87 -14.73 -6.29
CA PHE A 500 9.80 -15.86 -6.40
C PHE A 500 9.06 -17.19 -6.54
N ALA A 501 8.01 -17.45 -5.74
CA ALA A 501 7.21 -18.66 -5.83
C ALA A 501 6.50 -18.80 -7.19
N PHE A 502 5.97 -17.70 -7.74
CA PHE A 502 5.39 -17.70 -9.10
C PHE A 502 6.44 -17.94 -10.18
N VAL A 503 7.61 -17.30 -10.11
CA VAL A 503 8.69 -17.57 -11.06
C VAL A 503 9.15 -19.03 -10.94
N LEU A 504 9.23 -19.60 -9.73
CA LEU A 504 9.56 -21.01 -9.50
C LEU A 504 8.47 -21.98 -10.00
N ARG A 505 7.21 -21.53 -10.08
CA ARG A 505 6.12 -22.27 -10.72
C ARG A 505 6.44 -22.48 -12.21
N TYR A 506 6.88 -21.43 -12.90
CA TYR A 506 7.18 -21.45 -14.33
C TYR A 506 8.59 -21.97 -14.67
N TYR A 507 9.59 -21.72 -13.83
CA TYR A 507 10.98 -22.11 -14.06
C TYR A 507 11.63 -22.65 -12.77
N LYS A 508 11.67 -23.99 -12.65
CA LYS A 508 12.08 -24.70 -11.42
C LYS A 508 13.53 -24.48 -10.99
N LYS A 509 14.39 -24.00 -11.89
CA LYS A 509 15.81 -23.71 -11.60
C LYS A 509 16.03 -22.28 -11.09
N ALA A 510 15.00 -21.45 -11.01
CA ALA A 510 15.13 -20.11 -10.46
C ALA A 510 15.57 -20.18 -8.98
N GLY A 511 16.67 -19.51 -8.64
CA GLY A 511 17.02 -19.22 -7.25
C GLY A 511 16.61 -17.81 -6.84
N LEU A 512 16.70 -17.49 -5.55
CA LEU A 512 16.49 -16.13 -5.05
C LEU A 512 17.39 -15.12 -5.79
N GLY A 513 18.67 -15.46 -5.96
CA GLY A 513 19.63 -14.64 -6.71
C GLY A 513 19.22 -14.41 -8.18
N THR A 514 18.54 -15.38 -8.80
CA THR A 514 18.02 -15.25 -10.17
C THR A 514 16.97 -14.14 -10.23
N VAL A 515 15.95 -14.20 -9.37
CA VAL A 515 14.86 -13.20 -9.33
C VAL A 515 15.41 -11.84 -8.91
N MET A 516 16.27 -11.76 -7.89
CA MET A 516 16.90 -10.49 -7.50
C MET A 516 17.70 -9.87 -8.65
N SER A 517 18.48 -10.66 -9.39
CA SER A 517 19.25 -10.17 -10.54
C SER A 517 18.36 -9.63 -11.67
N MET A 518 17.11 -10.11 -11.75
CA MET A 518 16.11 -9.58 -12.67
C MET A 518 15.52 -8.26 -12.19
N MET A 519 15.41 -8.03 -10.87
CA MET A 519 14.79 -6.83 -10.28
C MET A 519 15.72 -5.63 -10.14
N ILE A 520 17.02 -5.84 -9.89
CA ILE A 520 17.99 -4.75 -9.68
C ILE A 520 17.96 -3.69 -10.81
N PRO A 521 17.92 -4.05 -12.10
CA PRO A 521 17.84 -3.06 -13.18
C PRO A 521 16.57 -2.21 -13.12
N TYR A 522 15.42 -2.79 -12.75
CA TYR A 522 14.18 -2.04 -12.56
C TYR A 522 14.29 -1.09 -11.37
N CYS A 523 14.80 -1.56 -10.23
CA CYS A 523 14.94 -0.76 -9.00
C CYS A 523 15.79 0.49 -9.24
N LEU A 524 16.96 0.35 -9.85
CA LEU A 524 17.83 1.49 -10.16
C LEU A 524 17.19 2.46 -11.15
N ALA A 525 16.55 1.95 -12.20
CA ALA A 525 15.89 2.80 -13.20
C ALA A 525 14.69 3.55 -12.63
N ILE A 526 13.92 2.91 -11.75
CA ILE A 526 12.77 3.50 -11.06
C ILE A 526 13.25 4.56 -10.07
N LEU A 527 14.20 4.24 -9.18
CA LEU A 527 14.71 5.18 -8.17
C LEU A 527 15.24 6.46 -8.83
N VAL A 528 16.09 6.31 -9.85
CA VAL A 528 16.69 7.46 -10.54
C VAL A 528 15.66 8.16 -11.43
N GLY A 529 14.93 7.42 -12.26
CA GLY A 529 13.98 7.99 -13.21
C GLY A 529 12.83 8.71 -12.53
N TRP A 530 12.30 8.15 -11.44
CA TRP A 530 11.21 8.75 -10.69
C TRP A 530 11.65 9.97 -9.89
N PHE A 531 12.84 9.94 -9.26
CA PHE A 531 13.39 11.12 -8.61
C PHE A 531 13.70 12.24 -9.60
N LEU A 532 14.24 11.94 -10.79
CA LEU A 532 14.45 12.95 -11.83
C LEU A 532 13.13 13.54 -12.33
N PHE A 533 12.09 12.73 -12.44
CA PHE A 533 10.75 13.21 -12.75
C PHE A 533 10.22 14.14 -11.66
N PHE A 534 10.42 13.82 -10.38
CA PHE A 534 10.12 14.71 -9.27
C PHE A 534 10.88 16.04 -9.37
N VAL A 535 12.20 16.01 -9.58
CA VAL A 535 13.02 17.23 -9.68
C VAL A 535 12.54 18.12 -10.83
N LEU A 536 12.21 17.52 -11.98
CA LEU A 536 11.65 18.27 -13.10
C LEU A 536 10.31 18.91 -12.72
N TRP A 537 9.39 18.15 -12.14
CA TRP A 537 8.07 18.62 -11.73
C TRP A 537 8.15 19.74 -10.69
N TRP A 538 8.98 19.56 -9.68
CA TRP A 538 9.26 20.53 -8.62
C TRP A 538 9.89 21.81 -9.18
N SER A 539 10.87 21.69 -10.09
CA SER A 539 11.51 22.85 -10.73
C SER A 539 10.57 23.68 -11.61
N LEU A 540 9.49 23.07 -12.11
CA LEU A 540 8.46 23.74 -12.88
C LEU A 540 7.39 24.40 -11.98
N GLY A 541 7.44 24.20 -10.66
CA GLY A 541 6.48 24.76 -9.71
C GLY A 541 5.06 24.21 -9.86
N ILE A 542 4.89 23.02 -10.45
CA ILE A 542 3.58 22.41 -10.68
C ILE A 542 3.09 21.77 -9.39
N PRO A 543 1.97 22.18 -8.77
CA PRO A 543 1.50 21.60 -7.51
C PRO A 543 1.47 20.07 -7.53
N LEU A 544 1.83 19.43 -6.41
CA LEU A 544 1.81 17.96 -6.32
C LEU A 544 0.38 17.40 -6.32
N GLY A 545 -0.59 18.23 -5.94
CA GLY A 545 -2.01 17.93 -5.87
C GLY A 545 -2.85 19.20 -5.72
N PRO A 546 -4.19 19.09 -5.72
CA PRO A 546 -5.07 20.20 -5.40
C PRO A 546 -4.81 20.70 -3.98
N GLY A 547 -4.60 22.01 -3.82
CA GLY A 547 -4.36 22.62 -2.51
C GLY A 547 -3.02 22.24 -1.85
N ALA A 548 -2.07 21.65 -2.59
CA ALA A 548 -0.79 21.20 -2.04
C ALA A 548 0.34 22.23 -2.30
N PRO A 549 0.68 23.09 -1.33
CA PRO A 549 1.83 23.98 -1.45
C PRO A 549 3.14 23.16 -1.51
N MET A 550 4.14 23.67 -2.23
CA MET A 550 5.49 23.06 -2.25
C MET A 550 6.40 23.60 -1.15
N GLU A 551 6.11 24.80 -0.70
CA GLU A 551 6.87 25.52 0.32
C GLU A 551 6.02 25.61 1.57
N TYR A 552 6.66 25.50 2.72
CA TYR A 552 6.06 25.82 3.99
C TYR A 552 6.63 27.17 4.45
N PRO A 553 5.79 28.13 4.86
CA PRO A 553 6.27 29.41 5.40
C PRO A 553 6.89 29.16 6.78
N ALA A 554 8.19 28.85 6.78
CA ALA A 554 8.99 28.60 7.98
C ALA A 554 9.46 29.90 8.64
#